data_AF-A0A2G6HZF3-F1
#
_entry.id   AF-A0A2G6HZF3-F1
#
_cell.length_a   1.000
_cell.length_b   1.000
_cell.length_c   1.000
_cell.angle_alpha   90.00
_cell.angle_beta   90.00
_cell.angle_gamma   90.00
#
_symmetry.space_group_name_H-M   'P 1'
#
loop_
_entity.id
_entity.type
_entity.pdbx_description
1 polymer ?
#
loop_
_entity_poly.entity_id
_entity_poly.type
_entity_poly.pdbx_seq_one_letter_code
_entity_poly.pdbx_strand_id
1 'polypeptide(L)'
;MKKILSVLVLLCLTAVLLTARGLPDVFQAEDELTDGLYAEINSNRGVMIFRLDYEGVPLTVTNFCGRAEGSLGQTSSFNGLVFDRHVSNYAVFAGKPSSTFPREKGGNINTGLAGVLLMDGFLEETSATRFFIIQSGDDFLKTKYTPLGMVVSGAKVVKKLQKGDRIESVRILRKGKAVQNLKFDEAAFNQLRNEVNDSIMRELAQEEPLLSQAIELLGADYKKTPTGIYYSVLSPGEGEPPKAGMQVSMHYTGTLLDGTVFDSSRPRGQTFDFILGKDGVIPGWIEMVTEMRPGEIRQVIIPPHLAYGEQGYGPIAPNSWLIFEMELTAVSGD
;
A
#
# COMPACT_ATOMS: atom_id res chain seq x y z
N MET A 1 -64.39 32.32 25.21
CA MET A 1 -63.12 33.00 25.52
C MET A 1 -62.31 32.14 26.50
N LYS A 2 -61.08 31.73 26.10
CA LYS A 2 -59.91 31.27 26.90
C LYS A 2 -60.14 30.09 27.88
N LYS A 3 -59.70 28.84 27.60
CA LYS A 3 -58.35 28.22 27.77
C LYS A 3 -57.72 28.35 29.17
N ILE A 4 -57.33 27.19 29.73
CA ILE A 4 -56.11 26.80 30.50
C ILE A 4 -56.50 25.58 31.35
N LEU A 5 -56.23 24.32 30.97
CA LEU A 5 -54.96 23.55 30.97
C LEU A 5 -54.35 23.36 32.37
N SER A 6 -54.42 22.12 32.89
CA SER A 6 -53.53 21.62 33.95
C SER A 6 -53.21 20.16 33.65
N VAL A 7 -51.94 19.93 33.32
CA VAL A 7 -51.36 18.70 32.81
C VAL A 7 -50.97 17.80 33.99
N LEU A 8 -51.35 16.53 33.89
CA LEU A 8 -50.96 15.45 34.78
C LEU A 8 -49.51 15.04 34.44
N VAL A 9 -48.59 15.20 35.39
CA VAL A 9 -47.20 14.75 35.26
C VAL A 9 -47.15 13.24 35.53
N LEU A 10 -46.98 12.44 34.48
CA LEU A 10 -46.67 11.02 34.57
C LEU A 10 -45.14 10.86 34.59
N LEU A 11 -44.58 10.48 35.74
CA LEU A 11 -43.17 10.07 35.87
C LEU A 11 -42.98 8.72 35.14
N CYS A 12 -42.52 8.76 33.89
CA CYS A 12 -41.94 7.59 33.24
C CYS A 12 -40.47 7.48 33.63
N LEU A 13 -40.14 6.50 34.49
CA LEU A 13 -38.79 5.99 34.63
C LEU A 13 -38.36 5.39 33.28
N THR A 14 -37.52 6.10 32.52
CA THR A 14 -36.79 5.49 31.42
C THR A 14 -35.55 4.80 31.99
N ALA A 15 -35.66 3.48 32.16
CA ALA A 15 -34.49 2.63 32.31
C ALA A 15 -33.68 2.71 31.01
N VAL A 16 -32.53 3.38 31.05
CA VAL A 16 -31.52 3.32 30.01
C VAL A 16 -30.91 1.92 30.06
N LEU A 17 -31.52 0.97 29.34
CA LEU A 17 -30.88 -0.29 29.00
C LEU A 17 -29.76 0.04 28.02
N LEU A 18 -28.53 0.02 28.54
CA LEU A 18 -27.30 -0.04 27.77
C LEU A 18 -27.34 -1.35 26.97
N THR A 19 -27.90 -1.33 25.77
CA THR A 19 -27.84 -2.47 24.88
C THR A 19 -26.40 -2.61 24.42
N ALA A 20 -25.74 -3.69 24.86
CA ALA A 20 -24.53 -4.15 24.23
C ALA A 20 -24.78 -4.16 22.72
N ARG A 21 -23.98 -3.41 21.95
CA ARG A 21 -24.01 -3.42 20.48
C ARG A 21 -23.56 -4.81 20.00
N GLY A 22 -24.48 -5.76 20.08
CA GLY A 22 -24.40 -7.02 19.36
C GLY A 22 -24.56 -6.73 17.87
N LEU A 23 -23.73 -7.36 17.06
CA LEU A 23 -23.89 -7.35 15.61
C LEU A 23 -25.29 -7.89 15.27
N PRO A 24 -26.07 -7.23 14.41
CA PRO A 24 -27.31 -7.83 13.92
C PRO A 24 -26.95 -9.12 13.17
N ASP A 25 -27.63 -10.19 13.56
CA ASP A 25 -27.50 -11.52 12.98
C ASP A 25 -28.32 -11.56 11.69
N VAL A 26 -27.79 -10.97 10.61
CA VAL A 26 -28.44 -11.01 9.30
C VAL A 26 -27.65 -11.93 8.40
N PHE A 27 -28.22 -13.11 8.17
CA PHE A 27 -27.83 -13.96 7.05
C PHE A 27 -28.55 -13.39 5.83
N GLN A 28 -27.96 -12.39 5.16
CA GLN A 28 -28.51 -11.94 3.89
C GLN A 28 -28.17 -13.00 2.82
N ALA A 29 -29.20 -13.61 2.26
CA ALA A 29 -29.07 -14.38 1.02
C ALA A 29 -28.58 -13.44 -0.09
N GLU A 30 -27.90 -13.99 -1.11
CA GLU A 30 -27.37 -13.19 -2.24
C GLU A 30 -28.46 -12.32 -2.93
N ASP A 31 -29.72 -12.75 -2.85
CA ASP A 31 -30.90 -12.07 -3.39
C ASP A 31 -31.38 -10.86 -2.56
N GLU A 32 -30.88 -10.68 -1.33
CA GLU A 32 -31.22 -9.57 -0.43
C GLU A 32 -30.18 -8.44 -0.48
N LEU A 33 -29.12 -8.59 -1.28
CA LEU A 33 -28.10 -7.57 -1.46
C LEU A 33 -28.64 -6.38 -2.25
N THR A 34 -28.49 -5.19 -1.71
CA THR A 34 -28.78 -3.92 -2.40
C THR A 34 -27.82 -3.70 -3.57
N ASP A 35 -28.11 -2.70 -4.42
CA ASP A 35 -27.18 -2.26 -5.47
C ASP A 35 -25.79 -1.93 -4.91
N GLY A 36 -24.75 -2.48 -5.54
CA GLY A 36 -23.35 -2.33 -5.13
C GLY A 36 -22.44 -3.43 -5.67
N LEU A 37 -21.16 -3.29 -5.33
CA LEU A 37 -20.10 -4.26 -5.65
C LEU A 37 -19.74 -5.02 -4.38
N TYR A 38 -19.60 -6.34 -4.49
CA TYR A 38 -19.33 -7.21 -3.34
C TYR A 38 -18.24 -8.24 -3.64
N ALA A 39 -17.53 -8.66 -2.61
CA ALA A 39 -16.69 -9.85 -2.62
C ALA A 39 -17.31 -10.93 -1.74
N GLU A 40 -17.66 -12.07 -2.33
CA GLU A 40 -17.98 -13.27 -1.59
C GLU A 40 -16.71 -14.10 -1.39
N ILE A 41 -16.34 -14.32 -0.13
CA ILE A 41 -15.21 -15.15 0.27
C ILE A 41 -15.79 -16.42 0.88
N ASN A 42 -15.67 -17.54 0.16
CA ASN A 42 -15.99 -18.86 0.68
C ASN A 42 -14.77 -19.44 1.39
N SER A 43 -14.95 -19.89 2.63
CA SER A 43 -13.91 -20.50 3.45
C SER A 43 -14.38 -21.83 4.03
N ASN A 44 -13.45 -22.62 4.53
CA ASN A 44 -13.77 -23.83 5.30
C ASN A 44 -14.56 -23.55 6.61
N ARG A 45 -14.76 -22.28 6.99
CA ARG A 45 -15.59 -21.85 8.12
C ARG A 45 -16.98 -21.35 7.71
N GLY A 46 -17.23 -21.24 6.42
CA GLY A 46 -18.46 -20.69 5.84
C GLY A 46 -18.19 -19.48 4.95
N VAL A 47 -19.28 -18.96 4.41
CA VAL A 47 -19.30 -17.85 3.44
C VAL A 47 -19.34 -16.51 4.17
N MET A 48 -18.61 -15.53 3.64
CA MET A 48 -18.63 -14.14 4.06
C MET A 48 -18.82 -13.25 2.83
N ILE A 49 -19.65 -12.21 2.93
CA ILE A 49 -19.88 -11.26 1.85
C ILE A 49 -19.48 -9.88 2.34
N PHE A 50 -18.60 -9.20 1.60
CA PHE A 50 -18.12 -7.86 1.88
C PHE A 50 -18.62 -6.89 0.82
N ARG A 51 -19.24 -5.77 1.20
CA ARG A 51 -19.53 -4.65 0.30
C ARG A 51 -18.24 -3.87 0.08
N LEU A 52 -17.84 -3.67 -1.17
CA LEU A 52 -16.60 -3.00 -1.56
C LEU A 52 -16.83 -1.50 -1.81
N ASP A 53 -15.86 -0.68 -1.43
CA ASP A 53 -15.91 0.78 -1.60
C ASP A 53 -15.26 1.23 -2.92
N TYR A 54 -15.90 0.87 -4.04
CA TYR A 54 -15.38 1.16 -5.38
C TYR A 54 -15.38 2.66 -5.74
N GLU A 55 -16.04 3.50 -4.95
CA GLU A 55 -16.08 4.96 -5.15
C GLU A 55 -14.98 5.67 -4.35
N GLY A 56 -14.72 5.22 -3.11
CA GLY A 56 -13.70 5.82 -2.25
C GLY A 56 -12.28 5.30 -2.50
N VAL A 57 -12.13 4.04 -2.93
CA VAL A 57 -10.82 3.39 -3.18
C VAL A 57 -10.80 2.59 -4.50
N PRO A 58 -11.10 3.24 -5.65
CA PRO A 58 -11.25 2.58 -6.94
C PRO A 58 -10.01 1.81 -7.40
N LEU A 59 -8.78 2.31 -7.16
CA LEU A 59 -7.55 1.61 -7.56
C LEU A 59 -7.42 0.28 -6.80
N THR A 60 -7.63 0.33 -5.48
CA THR A 60 -7.51 -0.83 -4.59
C THR A 60 -8.59 -1.87 -4.88
N VAL A 61 -9.83 -1.42 -5.13
CA VAL A 61 -10.92 -2.30 -5.56
C VAL A 61 -10.64 -2.93 -6.92
N THR A 62 -10.14 -2.16 -7.87
CA THR A 62 -9.78 -2.66 -9.21
C THR A 62 -8.70 -3.74 -9.11
N ASN A 63 -7.67 -3.52 -8.30
CA ASN A 63 -6.65 -4.54 -8.00
C ASN A 63 -7.27 -5.81 -7.41
N PHE A 64 -8.06 -5.68 -6.34
CA PHE A 64 -8.63 -6.83 -5.66
C PHE A 64 -9.58 -7.61 -6.58
N CYS A 65 -10.53 -6.95 -7.21
CA CYS A 65 -11.50 -7.61 -8.08
C CYS A 65 -10.81 -8.25 -9.30
N GLY A 66 -9.88 -7.55 -9.94
CA GLY A 66 -9.17 -8.08 -11.10
C GLY A 66 -8.29 -9.28 -10.75
N ARG A 67 -7.75 -9.33 -9.53
CA ARG A 67 -7.02 -10.50 -9.03
C ARG A 67 -7.91 -11.64 -8.56
N ALA A 68 -9.12 -11.35 -8.09
CA ALA A 68 -10.11 -12.37 -7.78
C ALA A 68 -10.62 -13.05 -9.07
N GLU A 69 -10.93 -12.24 -10.09
CA GLU A 69 -11.41 -12.67 -11.42
C GLU A 69 -10.29 -13.25 -12.32
N GLY A 70 -9.03 -12.91 -12.03
CA GLY A 70 -7.84 -13.39 -12.77
C GLY A 70 -7.41 -12.49 -13.93
N SER A 71 -8.09 -11.37 -14.17
CA SER A 71 -7.79 -10.38 -15.23
C SER A 71 -6.55 -9.51 -14.95
N LEU A 72 -6.08 -9.41 -13.71
CA LEU A 72 -4.79 -8.82 -13.33
C LEU A 72 -3.70 -9.88 -13.07
N GLY A 73 -3.88 -11.04 -13.67
CA GLY A 73 -2.99 -12.18 -13.64
C GLY A 73 -3.35 -13.13 -14.78
N GLN A 74 -3.23 -14.43 -14.53
CA GLN A 74 -3.78 -15.47 -15.42
C GLN A 74 -4.88 -16.29 -14.72
N THR A 75 -4.85 -16.32 -13.39
CA THR A 75 -5.79 -17.03 -12.52
C THR A 75 -6.04 -16.22 -11.26
N SER A 76 -7.05 -16.63 -10.47
CA SER A 76 -7.34 -15.99 -9.19
C SER A 76 -6.13 -16.03 -8.25
N SER A 77 -5.76 -14.87 -7.70
CA SER A 77 -4.68 -14.76 -6.71
C SER A 77 -5.11 -15.17 -5.30
N PHE A 78 -6.42 -15.36 -5.06
CA PHE A 78 -6.97 -15.55 -3.71
C PHE A 78 -7.55 -16.94 -3.45
N ASN A 79 -7.92 -17.68 -4.50
CA ASN A 79 -8.45 -19.03 -4.34
C ASN A 79 -7.38 -19.97 -3.76
N GLY A 80 -7.76 -20.74 -2.74
CA GLY A 80 -6.87 -21.70 -2.09
C GLY A 80 -5.93 -21.11 -1.03
N LEU A 81 -5.95 -19.78 -0.81
CA LEU A 81 -5.13 -19.14 0.23
C LEU A 81 -5.46 -19.68 1.63
N VAL A 82 -4.47 -19.61 2.50
CA VAL A 82 -4.60 -19.95 3.92
C VAL A 82 -4.40 -18.68 4.73
N PHE A 83 -5.18 -18.52 5.80
CA PHE A 83 -4.92 -17.49 6.79
C PHE A 83 -3.63 -17.85 7.55
N ASP A 84 -2.52 -17.20 7.21
CA ASP A 84 -1.17 -17.57 7.66
C ASP A 84 -0.80 -16.98 9.03
N ARG A 85 -1.49 -15.90 9.41
CA ARG A 85 -1.29 -15.17 10.66
C ARG A 85 -2.65 -14.83 11.27
N HIS A 86 -2.72 -14.97 12.59
CA HIS A 86 -3.86 -14.56 13.41
C HIS A 86 -3.34 -13.81 14.62
N VAL A 87 -3.84 -12.60 14.82
CA VAL A 87 -3.73 -11.87 16.08
C VAL A 87 -5.05 -12.11 16.79
N SER A 88 -5.02 -12.89 17.88
CA SER A 88 -6.22 -13.39 18.55
C SER A 88 -7.21 -12.27 18.88
N ASN A 89 -8.47 -12.46 18.47
CA ASN A 89 -9.58 -11.50 18.61
C ASN A 89 -9.38 -10.15 17.90
N TYR A 90 -8.37 -10.02 17.05
CA TYR A 90 -8.03 -8.75 16.41
C TYR A 90 -8.05 -8.83 14.89
N ALA A 91 -7.26 -9.70 14.27
CA ALA A 91 -7.18 -9.78 12.82
C ALA A 91 -6.62 -11.12 12.30
N VAL A 92 -7.10 -11.57 11.15
CA VAL A 92 -6.54 -12.70 10.37
C VAL A 92 -6.01 -12.22 9.03
N PHE A 93 -4.86 -12.74 8.60
CA PHE A 93 -4.16 -12.29 7.40
C PHE A 93 -4.05 -13.44 6.40
N ALA A 94 -4.19 -13.13 5.12
CA ALA A 94 -4.00 -14.06 4.01
C ALA A 94 -3.25 -13.40 2.85
N GLY A 95 -2.71 -14.24 1.96
CA GLY A 95 -1.88 -13.79 0.83
C GLY A 95 -0.43 -13.59 1.24
N LYS A 96 0.42 -13.21 0.28
CA LYS A 96 1.85 -12.99 0.51
C LYS A 96 2.22 -11.54 0.17
N PRO A 97 3.26 -10.97 0.81
CA PRO A 97 3.86 -9.75 0.29
C PRO A 97 4.20 -9.96 -1.20
N SER A 98 3.77 -9.02 -2.04
CA SER A 98 3.93 -9.03 -3.49
C SER A 98 4.32 -7.63 -3.95
N SER A 99 4.29 -7.38 -5.25
CA SER A 99 4.31 -6.01 -5.76
C SER A 99 3.28 -5.14 -5.03
N THR A 100 3.59 -3.86 -4.95
CA THR A 100 2.74 -2.83 -4.35
C THR A 100 2.29 -1.83 -5.38
N PHE A 101 1.34 -0.99 -4.99
CA PHE A 101 0.88 0.17 -5.73
C PHE A 101 0.52 1.29 -4.74
N PRO A 102 0.43 2.54 -5.21
CA PRO A 102 0.13 3.69 -4.35
C PRO A 102 -1.12 3.50 -3.52
N ARG A 103 -1.04 3.90 -2.25
CA ARG A 103 -2.11 3.74 -1.28
C ARG A 103 -3.16 4.83 -1.41
N GLU A 104 -4.43 4.44 -1.48
CA GLU A 104 -5.56 5.36 -1.39
C GLU A 104 -5.95 5.62 0.08
N LYS A 105 -6.03 6.89 0.47
CA LYS A 105 -6.30 7.35 1.86
C LYS A 105 -7.75 7.79 2.13
N GLY A 106 -8.65 7.71 1.15
CA GLY A 106 -9.98 8.35 1.15
C GLY A 106 -11.21 7.44 1.27
N GLY A 107 -11.05 6.20 1.74
CA GLY A 107 -12.16 5.24 1.82
C GLY A 107 -13.27 5.63 2.82
N ASN A 108 -14.52 5.29 2.48
CA ASN A 108 -15.74 5.55 3.23
C ASN A 108 -16.00 4.54 4.36
N ILE A 109 -15.12 3.55 4.53
CA ILE A 109 -15.33 2.44 5.45
C ILE A 109 -14.84 2.79 6.86
N ASN A 110 -15.73 2.62 7.83
CA ASN A 110 -15.42 2.80 9.25
C ASN A 110 -14.67 1.58 9.82
N THR A 111 -13.36 1.73 10.03
CA THR A 111 -12.50 0.67 10.61
C THR A 111 -12.68 0.51 12.12
N GLY A 112 -13.37 1.43 12.81
CA GLY A 112 -13.80 1.27 14.21
C GLY A 112 -14.82 0.14 14.44
N LEU A 113 -15.22 -0.60 13.39
CA LEU A 113 -16.07 -1.77 13.47
C LEU A 113 -15.32 -3.06 13.09
N ALA A 114 -15.70 -4.18 13.70
CA ALA A 114 -15.24 -5.49 13.26
C ALA A 114 -15.83 -5.85 11.88
N GLY A 115 -15.15 -6.73 11.15
CA GLY A 115 -15.62 -7.21 9.85
C GLY A 115 -15.21 -6.35 8.67
N VAL A 116 -14.19 -5.51 8.82
CA VAL A 116 -13.57 -4.81 7.69
C VAL A 116 -12.50 -5.69 7.05
N LEU A 117 -12.56 -5.78 5.73
CA LEU A 117 -11.51 -6.30 4.86
C LEU A 117 -10.59 -5.14 4.48
N LEU A 118 -9.30 -5.25 4.78
CA LEU A 118 -8.27 -4.26 4.46
C LEU A 118 -7.17 -4.89 3.62
N MET A 119 -6.62 -4.13 2.68
CA MET A 119 -5.37 -4.52 2.04
C MET A 119 -4.19 -4.21 2.96
N ASP A 120 -3.26 -5.17 3.09
CA ASP A 120 -2.01 -4.96 3.80
C ASP A 120 -1.12 -3.99 2.99
N GLY A 121 -0.08 -3.44 3.60
CA GLY A 121 0.71 -2.40 2.98
C GLY A 121 1.75 -1.82 3.92
N PHE A 122 2.58 -0.93 3.39
CA PHE A 122 3.59 -0.23 4.15
C PHE A 122 3.65 1.23 3.72
N LEU A 123 3.57 2.14 4.68
CA LEU A 123 3.58 3.59 4.45
C LEU A 123 2.52 4.04 3.42
N GLU A 124 2.99 4.46 2.25
CA GLU A 124 2.22 5.01 1.13
C GLU A 124 1.89 3.95 0.07
N GLU A 125 2.13 2.68 0.37
CA GLU A 125 1.99 1.57 -0.56
C GLU A 125 0.99 0.52 -0.05
N THR A 126 0.18 0.02 -0.98
CA THR A 126 -0.78 -1.07 -0.79
C THR A 126 -0.28 -2.34 -1.45
N SER A 127 -0.38 -3.46 -0.75
CA SER A 127 -0.04 -4.78 -1.28
C SER A 127 -1.03 -5.19 -2.37
N ALA A 128 -0.50 -5.78 -3.46
CA ALA A 128 -1.35 -6.32 -4.51
C ALA A 128 -2.13 -7.57 -4.09
N THR A 129 -1.60 -8.41 -3.19
CA THR A 129 -2.21 -9.72 -2.87
C THR A 129 -2.37 -10.03 -1.39
N ARG A 130 -1.73 -9.28 -0.50
CA ARG A 130 -1.86 -9.50 0.94
C ARG A 130 -2.98 -8.64 1.52
N PHE A 131 -3.85 -9.28 2.29
CA PHE A 131 -4.97 -8.62 2.94
C PHE A 131 -5.21 -9.20 4.33
N PHE A 132 -6.04 -8.52 5.11
CA PHE A 132 -6.48 -9.01 6.41
C PHE A 132 -7.92 -8.60 6.69
N ILE A 133 -8.55 -9.37 7.58
CA ILE A 133 -9.92 -9.12 8.05
C ILE A 133 -9.85 -8.89 9.56
N ILE A 134 -10.37 -7.74 10.01
CA ILE A 134 -10.39 -7.40 11.44
C ILE A 134 -11.59 -8.03 12.14
N GLN A 135 -11.35 -8.60 13.32
CA GLN A 135 -12.33 -9.22 14.20
C GLN A 135 -12.76 -8.27 15.34
N SER A 136 -12.02 -7.19 15.54
CA SER A 136 -12.33 -6.06 16.43
C SER A 136 -12.06 -4.75 15.70
N GLY A 137 -12.84 -3.71 15.99
CA GLY A 137 -12.66 -2.40 15.38
C GLY A 137 -11.40 -1.67 15.86
N ASP A 138 -10.75 -0.95 14.94
CA ASP A 138 -9.63 -0.05 15.20
C ASP A 138 -9.62 1.09 14.15
N ASP A 139 -9.92 2.31 14.58
CA ASP A 139 -9.92 3.50 13.74
C ASP A 139 -8.53 3.94 13.31
N PHE A 140 -7.47 3.52 14.00
CA PHE A 140 -6.10 3.85 13.64
C PHE A 140 -5.66 3.14 12.36
N LEU A 141 -6.25 1.99 12.04
CA LEU A 141 -5.90 1.22 10.84
C LEU A 141 -6.12 1.99 9.54
N LYS A 142 -7.14 2.84 9.44
CA LYS A 142 -7.38 3.67 8.24
C LYS A 142 -6.27 4.69 7.98
N THR A 143 -5.41 4.97 8.97
CA THR A 143 -4.23 5.83 8.80
C THR A 143 -3.05 5.08 8.17
N LYS A 144 -3.06 3.75 8.21
CA LYS A 144 -1.94 2.88 7.78
C LYS A 144 -2.25 1.98 6.59
N TYR A 145 -3.51 1.54 6.47
CA TYR A 145 -3.96 0.58 5.49
C TYR A 145 -5.12 1.15 4.69
N THR A 146 -5.44 0.54 3.56
CA THR A 146 -6.61 0.90 2.76
C THR A 146 -7.77 -0.03 3.10
N PRO A 147 -8.83 0.47 3.75
CA PRO A 147 -10.07 -0.28 3.95
C PRO A 147 -10.72 -0.56 2.60
N LEU A 148 -10.94 -1.83 2.28
CA LEU A 148 -11.43 -2.27 0.97
C LEU A 148 -12.93 -2.58 1.00
N GLY A 149 -13.41 -3.25 2.05
CA GLY A 149 -14.81 -3.67 2.15
C GLY A 149 -15.29 -3.92 3.58
N MET A 150 -16.61 -3.86 3.79
CA MET A 150 -17.26 -4.14 5.07
C MET A 150 -18.13 -5.39 4.95
N VAL A 151 -18.05 -6.29 5.93
CA VAL A 151 -18.91 -7.47 5.98
C VAL A 151 -20.38 -7.08 6.06
N VAL A 152 -21.19 -7.65 5.18
CA VAL A 152 -22.66 -7.50 5.16
C VAL A 152 -23.37 -8.83 5.43
N SER A 153 -22.69 -9.96 5.23
CA SER A 153 -23.16 -11.30 5.57
C SER A 153 -21.99 -12.17 6.04
N GLY A 154 -22.24 -13.07 7.00
CA GLY A 154 -21.20 -13.96 7.55
C GLY A 154 -20.37 -13.36 8.70
N ALA A 155 -20.86 -12.35 9.43
CA ALA A 155 -20.12 -11.74 10.54
C ALA A 155 -19.73 -12.73 11.66
N LYS A 156 -20.53 -13.78 11.89
CA LYS A 156 -20.19 -14.89 12.80
C LYS A 156 -19.03 -15.75 12.28
N VAL A 157 -18.90 -15.89 10.97
CA VAL A 157 -17.77 -16.60 10.34
C VAL A 157 -16.51 -15.77 10.54
N VAL A 158 -16.55 -14.47 10.24
CA VAL A 158 -15.44 -13.53 10.48
C VAL A 158 -14.88 -13.67 11.89
N LYS A 159 -15.75 -13.65 12.92
CA LYS A 159 -15.32 -13.80 14.33
C LYS A 159 -14.65 -15.13 14.67
N LYS A 160 -14.90 -16.19 13.90
CA LYS A 160 -14.38 -17.54 14.13
C LYS A 160 -13.13 -17.87 13.30
N LEU A 161 -12.79 -17.03 12.33
CA LEU A 161 -11.59 -17.21 11.52
C LEU A 161 -10.35 -17.27 12.41
N GLN A 162 -9.43 -18.17 12.07
CA GLN A 162 -8.17 -18.34 12.76
C GLN A 162 -7.07 -18.78 11.78
N LYS A 163 -5.82 -18.78 12.27
CA LYS A 163 -4.68 -19.28 11.50
C LYS A 163 -4.94 -20.73 11.06
N GLY A 164 -4.65 -21.02 9.79
CA GLY A 164 -4.84 -22.35 9.19
C GLY A 164 -6.19 -22.54 8.50
N ASP A 165 -7.17 -21.66 8.72
CA ASP A 165 -8.39 -21.66 7.92
C ASP A 165 -8.07 -21.34 6.45
N ARG A 166 -8.85 -21.88 5.54
CA ARG A 166 -8.60 -21.83 4.09
C ARG A 166 -9.72 -21.09 3.38
N ILE A 167 -9.34 -20.24 2.44
CA ILE A 167 -10.21 -19.64 1.43
C ILE A 167 -10.33 -20.62 0.29
N GLU A 168 -11.54 -21.09 0.04
CA GLU A 168 -11.86 -22.00 -1.06
C GLU A 168 -12.01 -21.21 -2.36
N SER A 169 -12.73 -20.09 -2.32
CA SER A 169 -12.90 -19.21 -3.47
C SER A 169 -13.20 -17.76 -3.06
N VAL A 170 -12.88 -16.83 -3.97
CA VAL A 170 -13.33 -15.44 -3.92
C VAL A 170 -14.09 -15.13 -5.21
N ARG A 171 -15.35 -14.69 -5.10
CA ARG A 171 -16.19 -14.28 -6.23
C ARG A 171 -16.57 -12.81 -6.10
N ILE A 172 -16.56 -12.09 -7.22
CA ILE A 172 -17.05 -10.71 -7.28
C ILE A 172 -18.51 -10.71 -7.70
N LEU A 173 -19.38 -10.12 -6.88
CA LEU A 173 -20.81 -10.01 -7.13
C LEU A 173 -21.14 -8.56 -7.49
N ARG A 174 -21.88 -8.37 -8.60
CA ARG A 174 -22.28 -7.06 -9.13
C ARG A 174 -23.80 -6.94 -9.07
N LYS A 175 -24.31 -6.06 -8.21
CA LYS A 175 -25.76 -5.81 -8.06
C LYS A 175 -26.09 -4.38 -8.49
N GLY A 176 -27.09 -4.21 -9.35
CA GLY A 176 -27.46 -2.90 -9.89
C GLY A 176 -26.65 -2.46 -11.11
N LYS A 177 -27.10 -1.40 -11.78
CA LYS A 177 -26.54 -0.93 -13.07
C LYS A 177 -25.18 -0.23 -12.95
N ALA A 178 -24.94 0.49 -11.86
CA ALA A 178 -23.75 1.31 -11.66
C ALA A 178 -22.44 0.49 -11.71
N VAL A 179 -22.49 -0.78 -11.30
CA VAL A 179 -21.30 -1.64 -11.16
C VAL A 179 -21.10 -2.64 -12.30
N GLN A 180 -22.06 -2.75 -13.24
CA GLN A 180 -21.99 -3.73 -14.34
C GLN A 180 -20.85 -3.43 -15.31
N ASN A 181 -20.58 -2.15 -15.54
CA ASN A 181 -19.61 -1.70 -16.53
C ASN A 181 -18.21 -1.43 -15.94
N LEU A 182 -18.03 -1.63 -14.63
CA LEU A 182 -16.71 -1.46 -14.00
C LEU A 182 -15.75 -2.52 -14.56
N LYS A 183 -14.62 -2.07 -15.08
CA LYS A 183 -13.57 -2.93 -15.60
C LYS A 183 -12.50 -3.15 -14.55
N PHE A 184 -12.07 -4.40 -14.39
CA PHE A 184 -11.00 -4.77 -13.47
C PHE A 184 -9.83 -5.39 -14.24
N ASP A 185 -9.50 -4.81 -15.39
CA ASP A 185 -8.40 -5.23 -16.25
C ASP A 185 -7.15 -4.35 -16.06
N GLU A 186 -6.06 -4.74 -16.71
CA GLU A 186 -4.77 -4.04 -16.60
C GLU A 186 -4.83 -2.59 -17.07
N ALA A 187 -5.66 -2.29 -18.09
CA ALA A 187 -5.83 -0.94 -18.58
C ALA A 187 -6.51 -0.04 -17.53
N ALA A 188 -7.62 -0.50 -16.93
CA ALA A 188 -8.30 0.22 -15.87
C ALA A 188 -7.41 0.40 -14.63
N PHE A 189 -6.66 -0.63 -14.24
CA PHE A 189 -5.73 -0.55 -13.12
C PHE A 189 -4.62 0.47 -13.36
N ASN A 190 -3.98 0.43 -14.53
CA ASN A 190 -2.90 1.35 -14.87
C ASN A 190 -3.39 2.80 -14.97
N GLN A 191 -4.59 3.02 -15.52
CA GLN A 191 -5.20 4.35 -15.55
C GLN A 191 -5.40 4.91 -14.14
N LEU A 192 -6.08 4.17 -13.27
CA LEU A 192 -6.33 4.59 -11.88
C LEU A 192 -5.03 4.79 -11.09
N ARG A 193 -4.03 3.94 -11.33
CA ARG A 193 -2.72 4.08 -10.70
C ARG A 193 -2.07 5.41 -11.06
N ASN A 194 -2.14 5.78 -12.34
CA ASN A 194 -1.59 7.04 -12.81
C ASN A 194 -2.36 8.23 -12.20
N GLU A 195 -3.68 8.17 -12.15
CA GLU A 195 -4.51 9.22 -11.52
C GLU A 195 -4.19 9.41 -10.03
N VAL A 196 -3.95 8.33 -9.28
CA VAL A 196 -3.53 8.39 -7.87
C VAL A 196 -2.11 8.93 -7.73
N ASN A 197 -1.18 8.51 -8.59
CA ASN A 197 0.16 9.09 -8.61
C ASN A 197 0.13 10.60 -8.89
N ASP A 198 -0.68 11.04 -9.85
CA ASP A 198 -0.83 12.45 -10.21
C ASP A 198 -1.45 13.27 -9.07
N SER A 199 -2.33 12.69 -8.24
CA SER A 199 -2.86 13.37 -7.06
C SER A 199 -1.81 13.49 -5.95
N ILE A 200 -1.04 12.41 -5.68
CA ILE A 200 0.07 12.41 -4.74
C ILE A 200 1.12 13.44 -5.14
N MET A 201 1.49 13.49 -6.42
CA MET A 201 2.49 14.46 -6.91
C MET A 201 1.98 15.90 -6.80
N ARG A 202 0.69 16.16 -7.01
CA ARG A 202 0.11 17.50 -6.79
C ARG A 202 0.12 17.94 -5.34
N GLU A 203 -0.13 17.02 -4.40
CA GLU A 203 -0.02 17.29 -2.97
C GLU A 203 1.43 17.55 -2.59
N LEU A 204 2.35 16.69 -3.06
CA LEU A 204 3.78 16.84 -2.82
C LEU A 204 4.34 18.14 -3.39
N ALA A 205 3.88 18.58 -4.57
CA ALA A 205 4.28 19.86 -5.17
C ALA A 205 3.87 21.08 -4.31
N GLN A 206 2.81 20.96 -3.50
CA GLN A 206 2.38 22.02 -2.60
C GLN A 206 3.18 22.02 -1.30
N GLU A 207 3.53 20.85 -0.77
CA GLU A 207 4.21 20.71 0.52
C GLU A 207 5.75 20.78 0.39
N GLU A 208 6.32 20.09 -0.60
CA GLU A 208 7.76 19.90 -0.82
C GLU A 208 8.13 20.16 -2.29
N PRO A 209 8.07 21.43 -2.76
CA PRO A 209 8.16 21.76 -4.18
C PRO A 209 9.47 21.33 -4.84
N LEU A 210 10.61 21.40 -4.13
CA LEU A 210 11.90 20.97 -4.67
C LEU A 210 11.99 19.46 -4.82
N LEU A 211 11.36 18.69 -3.91
CA LEU A 211 11.31 17.23 -4.03
C LEU A 211 10.42 16.82 -5.20
N SER A 212 9.25 17.45 -5.34
CA SER A 212 8.37 17.21 -6.49
C SER A 212 9.08 17.52 -7.81
N GLN A 213 9.75 18.66 -7.91
CA GLN A 213 10.53 19.02 -9.10
C GLN A 213 11.65 18.01 -9.38
N ALA A 214 12.37 17.55 -8.36
CA ALA A 214 13.41 16.54 -8.53
C ALA A 214 12.84 15.22 -9.05
N ILE A 215 11.68 14.78 -8.55
CA ILE A 215 11.00 13.55 -9.02
C ILE A 215 10.55 13.71 -10.47
N GLU A 216 9.98 14.86 -10.85
CA GLU A 216 9.58 15.13 -12.24
C GLU A 216 10.78 15.07 -13.20
N LEU A 217 11.96 15.52 -12.77
CA LEU A 217 13.20 15.45 -13.55
C LEU A 217 13.72 14.03 -13.76
N LEU A 218 13.27 13.03 -12.98
CA LEU A 218 13.57 11.61 -13.25
C LEU A 218 12.88 11.08 -14.53
N GLY A 219 11.86 11.80 -15.02
CA GLY A 219 11.05 11.41 -16.17
C GLY A 219 9.83 10.56 -15.82
N ALA A 220 8.95 10.34 -16.80
CA ALA A 220 7.64 9.70 -16.58
C ALA A 220 7.71 8.24 -16.11
N ASP A 221 8.82 7.54 -16.39
CA ASP A 221 9.00 6.13 -16.06
C ASP A 221 9.75 5.91 -14.73
N TYR A 222 9.86 6.95 -13.90
CA TYR A 222 10.45 6.80 -12.57
C TYR A 222 9.71 5.74 -11.76
N LYS A 223 10.44 5.09 -10.87
CA LYS A 223 9.92 4.09 -9.94
C LYS A 223 10.15 4.56 -8.51
N LYS A 224 9.28 4.14 -7.60
CA LYS A 224 9.44 4.33 -6.16
C LYS A 224 9.62 2.98 -5.49
N THR A 225 10.66 2.84 -4.67
CA THR A 225 10.85 1.63 -3.87
C THR A 225 9.95 1.65 -2.64
N PRO A 226 9.63 0.49 -2.03
CA PRO A 226 8.81 0.44 -0.81
C PRO A 226 9.40 1.21 0.37
N THR A 227 10.72 1.45 0.38
CA THR A 227 11.43 2.20 1.43
C THR A 227 11.42 3.71 1.18
N GLY A 228 10.95 4.15 0.00
CA GLY A 228 10.72 5.55 -0.35
C GLY A 228 11.74 6.16 -1.32
N ILE A 229 12.61 5.36 -1.95
CA ILE A 229 13.59 5.87 -2.94
C ILE A 229 12.90 6.03 -4.29
N TYR A 230 13.03 7.21 -4.89
CA TYR A 230 12.63 7.43 -6.28
C TYR A 230 13.82 7.20 -7.20
N TYR A 231 13.64 6.55 -8.35
CA TYR A 231 14.74 6.33 -9.28
C TYR A 231 14.31 6.19 -10.74
N SER A 232 15.25 6.44 -11.63
CA SER A 232 15.14 6.19 -13.07
C SER A 232 16.44 5.60 -13.61
N VAL A 233 16.32 4.58 -14.46
CA VAL A 233 17.47 3.98 -15.15
C VAL A 233 17.73 4.80 -16.41
N LEU A 234 18.82 5.56 -16.42
CA LEU A 234 19.19 6.45 -17.53
C LEU A 234 19.87 5.68 -18.67
N SER A 235 20.67 4.68 -18.32
CA SER A 235 21.31 3.78 -19.28
C SER A 235 21.39 2.38 -18.68
N PRO A 236 20.83 1.34 -19.34
CA PRO A 236 20.87 -0.01 -18.81
C PRO A 236 22.29 -0.59 -18.89
N GLY A 237 22.67 -1.35 -17.87
CA GLY A 237 23.87 -2.18 -17.88
C GLY A 237 23.58 -3.62 -18.32
N GLU A 238 24.63 -4.42 -18.42
CA GLU A 238 24.58 -5.84 -18.77
C GLU A 238 25.26 -6.72 -17.70
N GLY A 239 24.91 -8.00 -17.68
CA GLY A 239 25.44 -8.96 -16.69
C GLY A 239 24.63 -8.98 -15.39
N GLU A 240 25.07 -9.80 -14.45
CA GLU A 240 24.36 -10.05 -13.20
C GLU A 240 24.56 -8.91 -12.17
N PRO A 241 23.53 -8.59 -11.37
CA PRO A 241 23.68 -7.65 -10.26
C PRO A 241 24.69 -8.14 -9.20
N PRO A 242 25.34 -7.22 -8.47
CA PRO A 242 26.28 -7.59 -7.41
C PRO A 242 25.56 -8.30 -6.25
N LYS A 243 26.24 -9.27 -5.64
CA LYS A 243 25.79 -9.97 -4.43
C LYS A 243 26.50 -9.43 -3.21
N ALA A 244 25.90 -9.62 -2.04
CA ALA A 244 26.53 -9.28 -0.77
C ALA A 244 27.91 -9.95 -0.65
N GLY A 245 28.92 -9.19 -0.24
CA GLY A 245 30.32 -9.62 -0.16
C GLY A 245 31.16 -9.30 -1.40
N MET A 246 30.54 -9.00 -2.55
CA MET A 246 31.27 -8.59 -3.75
C MET A 246 31.79 -7.14 -3.62
N GLN A 247 32.92 -6.88 -4.25
CA GLN A 247 33.45 -5.54 -4.45
C GLN A 247 32.76 -4.87 -5.63
N VAL A 248 32.33 -3.63 -5.39
CA VAL A 248 31.63 -2.78 -6.33
C VAL A 248 32.44 -1.51 -6.53
N SER A 249 32.66 -1.13 -7.79
CA SER A 249 33.33 0.11 -8.20
C SER A 249 32.36 1.02 -8.92
N MET A 250 32.28 2.28 -8.52
CA MET A 250 31.28 3.20 -9.05
C MET A 250 31.81 4.60 -9.32
N HIS A 251 31.26 5.24 -10.35
CA HIS A 251 31.21 6.69 -10.41
C HIS A 251 29.87 7.19 -9.88
N TYR A 252 29.90 8.34 -9.23
CA TYR A 252 28.73 9.05 -8.76
C TYR A 252 28.96 10.56 -8.72
N THR A 253 27.84 11.29 -8.74
CA THR A 253 27.72 12.69 -8.34
C THR A 253 26.50 12.81 -7.42
N GLY A 254 26.70 13.36 -6.22
CA GLY A 254 25.65 13.60 -5.23
C GLY A 254 25.30 15.07 -5.11
N THR A 255 24.02 15.40 -5.16
CA THR A 255 23.50 16.76 -5.01
C THR A 255 22.35 16.84 -4.00
N LEU A 256 22.15 18.02 -3.42
CA LEU A 256 20.94 18.36 -2.68
C LEU A 256 19.80 18.67 -3.67
N LEU A 257 18.56 18.80 -3.17
CA LEU A 257 17.38 19.12 -3.98
C LEU A 257 17.48 20.48 -4.70
N ASP A 258 18.28 21.41 -4.17
CA ASP A 258 18.54 22.72 -4.80
C ASP A 258 19.62 22.67 -5.90
N GLY A 259 20.18 21.49 -6.18
CA GLY A 259 21.24 21.27 -7.17
C GLY A 259 22.66 21.45 -6.64
N THR A 260 22.84 21.81 -5.37
CA THR A 260 24.18 21.94 -4.77
C THR A 260 24.89 20.58 -4.74
N VAL A 261 26.01 20.47 -5.46
CA VAL A 261 26.87 19.28 -5.44
C VAL A 261 27.61 19.22 -4.11
N PHE A 262 27.38 18.17 -3.32
CA PHE A 262 28.10 17.96 -2.06
C PHE A 262 29.30 17.03 -2.22
N ASP A 263 29.27 16.12 -3.20
CA ASP A 263 30.41 15.24 -3.52
C ASP A 263 30.29 14.66 -4.95
N SER A 264 31.43 14.40 -5.59
CA SER A 264 31.49 13.71 -6.88
C SER A 264 32.83 12.99 -7.06
N SER A 265 32.75 11.75 -7.53
CA SER A 265 33.92 10.95 -7.92
C SER A 265 34.57 11.42 -9.23
N ARG A 266 33.79 12.02 -10.14
CA ARG A 266 34.23 12.30 -11.52
C ARG A 266 35.41 13.29 -11.58
N PRO A 267 35.41 14.41 -10.83
CA PRO A 267 36.55 15.33 -10.82
C PRO A 267 37.86 14.69 -10.32
N ARG A 268 37.76 13.63 -9.51
CA ARG A 268 38.92 12.89 -8.99
C ARG A 268 39.47 11.88 -10.00
N GLY A 269 38.68 11.51 -11.01
CA GLY A 269 39.05 10.47 -11.99
C GLY A 269 39.23 9.07 -11.39
N GLN A 270 38.71 8.83 -10.19
CA GLN A 270 38.81 7.56 -9.46
C GLN A 270 37.42 7.10 -9.04
N THR A 271 37.17 5.80 -9.15
CA THR A 271 35.94 5.17 -8.68
C THR A 271 35.90 5.18 -7.15
N PHE A 272 34.70 5.12 -6.61
CA PHE A 272 34.49 4.76 -5.22
C PHE A 272 34.26 3.26 -5.14
N ASP A 273 35.14 2.59 -4.41
CA ASP A 273 35.15 1.14 -4.29
C ASP A 273 34.74 0.72 -2.88
N PHE A 274 33.78 -0.19 -2.77
CA PHE A 274 33.32 -0.72 -1.48
C PHE A 274 32.85 -2.16 -1.61
N ILE A 275 32.71 -2.84 -0.46
CA ILE A 275 32.15 -4.20 -0.40
C ILE A 275 30.65 -4.10 -0.10
N LEU A 276 29.82 -4.67 -0.97
CA LEU A 276 28.38 -4.65 -0.80
C LEU A 276 27.95 -5.40 0.46
N GLY A 277 27.15 -4.77 1.32
CA GLY A 277 26.67 -5.35 2.57
C GLY A 277 27.63 -5.23 3.77
N LYS A 278 28.72 -4.47 3.66
CA LYS A 278 29.55 -4.04 4.81
C LYS A 278 29.25 -2.58 5.18
N ASP A 279 29.60 -2.21 6.41
CA ASP A 279 29.49 -0.84 6.90
C ASP A 279 30.33 0.14 6.06
N GLY A 280 29.87 1.37 5.93
CA GLY A 280 30.59 2.46 5.25
C GLY A 280 29.83 3.13 4.10
N VAL A 281 28.62 2.66 3.78
CA VAL A 281 27.76 3.23 2.74
C VAL A 281 26.34 3.40 3.30
N ILE A 282 25.64 4.47 2.90
CA ILE A 282 24.27 4.73 3.38
C ILE A 282 23.29 3.63 2.92
N PRO A 283 22.23 3.32 3.70
CA PRO A 283 21.28 2.27 3.36
C PRO A 283 20.67 2.38 1.97
N GLY A 284 20.34 3.61 1.52
CA GLY A 284 19.73 3.83 0.21
C GLY A 284 20.65 3.45 -0.95
N TRP A 285 21.97 3.61 -0.80
CA TRP A 285 22.92 3.14 -1.79
C TRP A 285 22.98 1.61 -1.85
N ILE A 286 22.98 0.94 -0.69
CA ILE A 286 22.99 -0.53 -0.63
C ILE A 286 21.76 -1.10 -1.34
N GLU A 287 20.58 -0.53 -1.08
CA GLU A 287 19.33 -0.91 -1.75
C GLU A 287 19.42 -0.73 -3.26
N MET A 288 19.87 0.44 -3.73
CA MET A 288 19.89 0.72 -5.16
C MET A 288 20.97 -0.07 -5.90
N VAL A 289 22.16 -0.25 -5.34
CA VAL A 289 23.27 -0.94 -6.01
C VAL A 289 23.02 -2.44 -6.16
N THR A 290 22.30 -3.07 -5.23
CA THR A 290 21.96 -4.50 -5.29
C THR A 290 21.15 -4.85 -6.54
N GLU A 291 20.43 -3.88 -7.12
CA GLU A 291 19.62 -4.05 -8.33
C GLU A 291 20.25 -3.42 -9.57
N MET A 292 21.49 -2.90 -9.49
CA MET A 292 22.23 -2.34 -10.63
C MET A 292 22.95 -3.42 -11.41
N ARG A 293 23.09 -3.23 -12.73
CA ARG A 293 23.95 -4.06 -13.58
C ARG A 293 25.26 -3.34 -13.92
N PRO A 294 26.38 -4.06 -14.11
CA PRO A 294 27.60 -3.47 -14.65
C PRO A 294 27.35 -2.64 -15.93
N GLY A 295 27.91 -1.44 -15.98
CA GLY A 295 27.70 -0.44 -17.03
C GLY A 295 26.42 0.41 -16.87
N GLU A 296 25.57 0.11 -15.89
CA GLU A 296 24.31 0.84 -15.71
C GLU A 296 24.55 2.25 -15.14
N ILE A 297 23.82 3.22 -15.69
CA ILE A 297 23.69 4.57 -15.13
C ILE A 297 22.25 4.76 -14.64
N ARG A 298 22.09 5.13 -13.37
CA ARG A 298 20.78 5.48 -12.80
C ARG A 298 20.84 6.76 -11.98
N GLN A 299 19.71 7.46 -11.95
CA GLN A 299 19.50 8.57 -11.04
C GLN A 299 18.57 8.12 -9.92
N VAL A 300 18.88 8.50 -8.68
CA VAL A 300 18.14 8.11 -7.47
C VAL A 300 17.93 9.31 -6.57
N ILE A 301 16.77 9.40 -5.92
CA ILE A 301 16.43 10.40 -4.90
C ILE A 301 16.13 9.65 -3.60
N ILE A 302 17.00 9.82 -2.62
CA ILE A 302 17.05 9.04 -1.39
C ILE A 302 16.47 9.86 -0.23
N PRO A 303 15.49 9.33 0.52
CA PRO A 303 14.92 10.00 1.68
C PRO A 303 15.91 10.04 2.86
N PRO A 304 15.73 10.99 3.79
CA PRO A 304 16.71 11.21 4.85
C PRO A 304 16.97 9.99 5.75
N HIS A 305 15.95 9.18 6.02
CA HIS A 305 16.07 7.97 6.85
C HIS A 305 16.88 6.84 6.20
N LEU A 306 17.10 6.90 4.88
CA LEU A 306 18.00 6.00 4.14
C LEU A 306 19.33 6.68 3.77
N ALA A 307 19.54 7.91 4.24
CA ALA A 307 20.74 8.72 4.06
C ALA A 307 21.39 9.03 5.43
N TYR A 308 21.60 10.31 5.76
CA TYR A 308 22.29 10.75 6.97
C TYR A 308 21.36 11.22 8.10
N GLY A 309 20.04 11.03 7.95
CA GLY A 309 19.04 11.25 9.00
C GLY A 309 19.08 12.63 9.65
N GLU A 310 18.67 12.69 10.92
CA GLU A 310 18.59 13.91 11.73
C GLU A 310 19.97 14.51 12.08
N GLN A 311 21.04 13.74 11.91
CA GLN A 311 22.39 14.18 12.23
C GLN A 311 23.02 14.98 11.09
N GLY A 312 22.68 14.65 9.84
CA GLY A 312 23.40 15.16 8.68
C GLY A 312 24.84 14.64 8.60
N TYR A 313 25.61 15.14 7.64
CA TYR A 313 27.02 14.74 7.47
C TYR A 313 27.80 15.78 6.65
N GLY A 314 28.85 16.35 7.24
CA GLY A 314 29.69 17.34 6.56
C GLY A 314 28.86 18.51 6.00
N PRO A 315 28.82 18.74 4.67
CA PRO A 315 28.01 19.78 4.05
C PRO A 315 26.50 19.46 3.96
N ILE A 316 26.09 18.24 4.30
CA ILE A 316 24.70 17.79 4.24
C ILE A 316 24.01 18.13 5.56
N ALA A 317 22.96 18.94 5.49
CA ALA A 317 22.15 19.30 6.64
C ALA A 317 21.33 18.10 7.16
N PRO A 318 20.95 18.11 8.46
CA PRO A 318 19.93 17.22 9.00
C PRO A 318 18.69 17.09 8.11
N ASN A 319 18.15 15.88 8.01
CA ASN A 319 16.92 15.56 7.28
C ASN A 319 16.91 15.93 5.79
N SER A 320 18.08 15.99 5.15
CA SER A 320 18.18 16.29 3.71
C SER A 320 17.83 15.08 2.83
N TRP A 321 17.02 15.32 1.81
CA TRP A 321 16.90 14.43 0.65
C TRP A 321 18.15 14.55 -0.22
N LEU A 322 18.64 13.42 -0.75
CA LEU A 322 19.83 13.38 -1.59
C LEU A 322 19.51 12.86 -2.98
N ILE A 323 20.03 13.52 -4.01
CA ILE A 323 19.99 13.04 -5.39
C ILE A 323 21.36 12.48 -5.74
N PHE A 324 21.41 11.29 -6.34
CA PHE A 324 22.64 10.74 -6.91
C PHE A 324 22.43 10.35 -8.36
N GLU A 325 23.35 10.74 -9.23
CA GLU A 325 23.63 10.01 -10.47
C GLU A 325 24.70 8.97 -10.13
N MET A 326 24.45 7.70 -10.44
CA MET A 326 25.29 6.57 -10.12
C MET A 326 25.59 5.77 -11.39
N GLU A 327 26.85 5.39 -11.59
CA GLU A 327 27.35 4.56 -12.68
C GLU A 327 28.10 3.37 -12.08
N LEU A 328 27.59 2.15 -12.26
CA LEU A 328 28.24 0.93 -11.78
C LEU A 328 29.29 0.50 -12.81
N THR A 329 30.56 0.77 -12.56
CA THR A 329 31.61 0.53 -13.57
C THR A 329 32.13 -0.91 -13.56
N ALA A 330 32.24 -1.52 -12.38
CA ALA A 330 32.70 -2.89 -12.25
C ALA A 330 32.13 -3.58 -11.01
N VAL A 331 32.02 -4.90 -11.10
CA VAL A 331 31.70 -5.82 -10.01
C VAL A 331 32.75 -6.92 -10.01
N SER A 332 33.36 -7.19 -8.86
CA SER A 332 34.39 -8.23 -8.71
C SER A 332 34.31 -8.91 -7.36
N GLY A 333 34.71 -10.19 -7.29
CA GLY A 333 34.63 -11.00 -6.08
C GLY A 333 34.07 -12.39 -6.37
N ASP A 334 34.73 -13.41 -5.84
CA ASP A 334 34.34 -14.82 -5.94
C ASP A 334 33.19 -15.17 -4.97
#